data_AF-A0A833ZJU8-F1
#
_entry.id   AF-A0A833ZJU8-F1
#
_cell.length_a   1.000
_cell.length_b   1.000
_cell.length_c   1.000
_cell.angle_alpha   90.00
_cell.angle_beta   90.00
_cell.angle_gamma   90.00
#
_symmetry.space_group_name_H-M   'P 1'
#
loop_
_entity.id
_entity.type
_entity.pdbx_description
1 polymer ?
#
loop_
_entity_poly.entity_id
_entity_poly.type
_entity_poly.pdbx_seq_one_letter_code
_entity_poly.pdbx_strand_id
1 'polypeptide(L)'
;MMQDYVRTGTYQRAILQNHTDFKDKIVLDVGCGSGILSFFAAQAGARKIYAVEASTMAQHAEVLVKSNNLTDRIVVIPGKVEEVSLPEQVDIIISEPMGYMLFNERMLESYLHAKKYLRPGGNMFPTIGDVHLAPFTDEQLYMEQFTKANFWYQPSFHGVDLSALRGAAVDEYFRQPVVDTFDIRILMAKSVKYTVNFLEAKEGDLHRIEIPFKFHMLHSGLVHGLAFWFDVAFIGSIMTVWLSTAPTEPLTHWYQVRCLFQSPLFAKAGDTLSGTCLLIANKRQSYDISIVAQVDQTGSKSSNLLDLKNPFFRYTGTTPSPPPGSHYTSPSENMWNTGSTYNLSSGMAVAGMPTAYDLSSVIASGSSVGHNNLIPLGSSGTQGSSGSGSSAHYAVNSQFTMGGPAISMASPMSIPTNTMHYGS
;
A
#
# COMPACT_ATOMS: atom_id res chain seq x y z
N MET A 1 7.87 -4.17 8.86
CA MET A 1 7.11 -3.62 10.01
C MET A 1 7.78 -2.37 10.60
N MET A 2 8.83 -2.44 11.43
CA MET A 2 9.38 -1.23 12.10
C MET A 2 10.04 -0.19 11.18
N GLN A 3 10.58 -0.61 10.03
CA GLN A 3 11.16 0.31 9.02
C GLN A 3 10.10 1.09 8.23
N ASP A 4 8.82 0.72 8.31
CA ASP A 4 7.73 1.53 7.77
C ASP A 4 7.55 2.74 8.70
N TYR A 5 8.13 3.87 8.27
CA TYR A 5 8.13 5.11 9.05
C TYR A 5 6.74 5.75 9.12
N VAL A 6 5.95 5.66 8.05
CA VAL A 6 4.56 6.15 8.04
C VAL A 6 3.78 5.42 9.13
N ARG A 7 3.91 4.10 9.19
CA ARG A 7 3.29 3.30 10.25
C ARG A 7 3.83 3.66 11.63
N THR A 8 5.11 3.40 11.88
CA THR A 8 5.68 3.46 13.22
C THR A 8 5.65 4.88 13.79
N GLY A 9 5.94 5.89 12.96
CA GLY A 9 5.87 7.30 13.34
C GLY A 9 4.44 7.77 13.63
N THR A 10 3.43 7.30 12.89
CA THR A 10 2.04 7.69 13.14
C THR A 10 1.51 7.11 14.45
N TYR A 11 1.84 5.86 14.77
CA TYR A 11 1.55 5.27 16.08
C TYR A 11 2.20 6.05 17.22
N GLN A 12 3.49 6.38 17.09
CA GLN A 12 4.18 7.16 18.11
C GLN A 12 3.52 8.53 18.29
N ARG A 13 3.21 9.25 17.19
CA ARG A 13 2.50 10.54 17.27
C ARG A 13 1.14 10.40 17.94
N ALA A 14 0.34 9.42 17.55
CA ALA A 14 -0.99 9.19 18.12
C ALA A 14 -0.91 8.99 19.64
N ILE A 15 0.03 8.17 20.12
CA ILE A 15 0.21 7.87 21.55
C ILE A 15 0.76 9.09 22.30
N LEU A 16 1.80 9.75 21.80
CA LEU A 16 2.44 10.87 22.48
C LEU A 16 1.59 12.15 22.48
N GLN A 17 0.88 12.44 21.39
CA GLN A 17 0.00 13.62 21.30
C GLN A 17 -1.25 13.47 22.15
N ASN A 18 -1.67 12.22 22.42
CA ASN A 18 -2.76 11.90 23.35
C ASN A 18 -2.22 11.38 24.70
N HIS A 19 -1.10 11.92 25.18
CA HIS A 19 -0.45 11.43 26.40
C HIS A 19 -1.37 11.40 27.63
N THR A 20 -2.44 12.20 27.70
CA THR A 20 -3.42 12.15 28.80
C THR A 20 -4.19 10.83 28.88
N ASP A 21 -4.32 10.12 27.75
CA ASP A 21 -4.94 8.80 27.67
C ASP A 21 -4.01 7.68 28.14
N PHE A 22 -2.72 7.99 28.34
CA PHE A 22 -1.70 7.04 28.76
C PHE A 22 -1.10 7.37 30.12
N LYS A 23 -0.94 8.64 30.48
CA LYS A 23 -0.28 9.07 31.71
C LYS A 23 -0.96 8.47 32.95
N ASP A 24 -0.16 7.77 33.75
CA ASP A 24 -0.58 7.06 34.96
C ASP A 24 -1.65 5.97 34.75
N LYS A 25 -1.88 5.55 33.49
CA LYS A 25 -2.84 4.52 33.09
C LYS A 25 -2.21 3.13 33.00
N ILE A 26 -3.07 2.12 33.00
CA ILE A 26 -2.72 0.73 32.72
C ILE A 26 -3.05 0.43 31.25
N VAL A 27 -2.08 -0.11 30.53
CA VAL A 27 -2.17 -0.37 29.09
C VAL A 27 -2.05 -1.86 28.80
N LEU A 28 -2.81 -2.35 27.83
CA LEU A 28 -2.59 -3.67 27.22
C LEU A 28 -2.13 -3.49 25.78
N ASP A 29 -0.98 -4.08 25.43
CA ASP A 29 -0.45 -4.14 24.06
C ASP A 29 -0.67 -5.56 23.52
N VAL A 30 -1.57 -5.70 22.54
CA VAL A 30 -2.01 -7.01 22.00
C VAL A 30 -1.21 -7.35 20.75
N GLY A 31 -0.45 -8.45 20.81
CA GLY A 31 0.47 -8.84 19.74
C GLY A 31 1.64 -7.86 19.66
N CYS A 32 2.32 -7.64 20.79
CA CYS A 32 3.27 -6.55 20.92
C CYS A 32 4.50 -6.71 20.01
N GLY A 33 4.77 -7.91 19.48
CA GLY A 33 5.93 -8.22 18.67
C GLY A 33 7.22 -7.87 19.41
N SER A 34 7.98 -6.89 18.91
CA SER A 34 9.19 -6.40 19.59
C SER A 34 8.91 -5.51 20.81
N GLY A 35 7.65 -5.17 21.09
CA GLY A 35 7.24 -4.29 22.18
C GLY A 35 7.27 -2.79 21.84
N ILE A 36 7.45 -2.42 20.56
CA ILE A 36 7.64 -1.01 20.16
C ILE A 36 6.50 -0.07 20.61
N LEU A 37 5.25 -0.54 20.55
CA LEU A 37 4.09 0.26 20.99
C LEU A 37 4.05 0.40 22.52
N SER A 38 4.41 -0.65 23.25
CA SER A 38 4.62 -0.60 24.71
C SER A 38 5.67 0.44 25.12
N PHE A 39 6.76 0.59 24.35
CA PHE A 39 7.75 1.65 24.60
C PHE A 39 7.16 3.05 24.37
N PHE A 40 6.32 3.25 23.36
CA PHE A 40 5.63 4.54 23.15
C PHE A 40 4.65 4.84 24.27
N ALA A 41 3.89 3.85 24.75
CA ALA A 41 3.02 4.01 25.91
C ALA A 41 3.83 4.37 27.18
N ALA A 42 5.01 3.76 27.37
CA ALA A 42 5.91 4.11 28.45
C ALA A 42 6.45 5.56 28.31
N GLN A 43 6.79 6.01 27.10
CA GLN A 43 7.17 7.40 26.82
C GLN A 43 6.04 8.39 27.14
N ALA A 44 4.78 8.02 26.87
CA ALA A 44 3.60 8.82 27.20
C ALA A 44 3.23 8.82 28.69
N GLY A 45 3.97 8.09 29.54
CA GLY A 45 3.80 8.10 31.00
C GLY A 45 2.89 7.01 31.56
N ALA A 46 2.62 5.92 30.82
CA ALA A 46 1.83 4.79 31.34
C ALA A 46 2.38 4.17 32.63
N ARG A 47 1.54 3.99 33.64
CA ARG A 47 1.95 3.43 34.94
C ARG A 47 2.40 1.97 34.81
N LYS A 48 1.66 1.18 34.03
CA LYS A 48 1.90 -0.25 33.81
C LYS A 48 1.46 -0.62 32.40
N ILE A 49 2.25 -1.44 31.71
CA ILE A 49 1.95 -1.94 30.38
C ILE A 49 2.07 -3.47 30.41
N TYR A 50 1.01 -4.17 30.03
CA TYR A 50 1.02 -5.61 29.80
C TYR A 50 1.20 -5.86 28.30
N ALA A 51 2.35 -6.41 27.92
CA ALA A 51 2.70 -6.63 26.51
C ALA A 51 2.54 -8.12 26.18
N VAL A 52 1.43 -8.48 25.54
CA VAL A 52 1.09 -9.87 25.21
C VAL A 52 1.59 -10.21 23.81
N GLU A 53 2.35 -11.30 23.69
CA GLU A 53 2.88 -11.76 22.41
C GLU A 53 2.90 -13.29 22.35
N ALA A 54 2.30 -13.85 21.30
CA ALA A 54 2.11 -15.30 21.17
C ALA A 54 3.34 -16.01 20.59
N SER A 55 4.15 -15.32 19.79
CA SER A 55 5.34 -15.88 19.15
C SER A 55 6.57 -15.84 20.07
N THR A 56 7.66 -16.44 19.61
CA THR A 56 8.97 -16.38 20.29
C THR A 56 9.53 -14.95 20.36
N MET A 57 8.96 -13.99 19.64
CA MET A 57 9.35 -12.58 19.71
C MET A 57 9.18 -11.99 21.12
N ALA A 58 8.30 -12.57 21.94
CA ALA A 58 8.16 -12.21 23.35
C ALA A 58 9.50 -12.25 24.12
N GLN A 59 10.38 -13.21 23.78
CA GLN A 59 11.71 -13.31 24.40
C GLN A 59 12.60 -12.11 24.04
N HIS A 60 12.51 -11.62 22.80
CA HIS A 60 13.24 -10.46 22.35
C HIS A 60 12.66 -9.15 22.90
N ALA A 61 11.33 -9.05 23.02
CA ALA A 61 10.69 -7.94 23.70
C ALA A 61 11.17 -7.83 25.16
N GLU A 62 11.25 -8.95 25.88
CA GLU A 62 11.76 -8.99 27.26
C GLU A 62 13.22 -8.52 27.35
N VAL A 63 14.07 -8.90 26.38
CA VAL A 63 15.46 -8.40 26.29
C VAL A 63 15.48 -6.88 26.12
N LEU A 64 14.65 -6.33 25.25
CA LEU A 64 14.56 -4.88 25.03
C LEU A 64 14.01 -4.14 26.26
N VAL A 65 13.04 -4.70 26.96
CA VAL A 65 12.49 -4.12 28.20
C VAL A 65 13.58 -4.00 29.26
N LYS A 66 14.40 -5.04 29.43
CA LYS A 66 15.55 -5.04 30.35
C LYS A 66 16.61 -4.02 29.94
N SER A 67 17.03 -4.03 28.67
CA SER A 67 18.09 -3.12 28.20
C SER A 67 17.71 -1.65 28.28
N ASN A 68 16.41 -1.34 28.25
CA ASN A 68 15.89 0.03 28.35
C ASN A 68 15.45 0.40 29.78
N ASN A 69 15.74 -0.44 30.78
CA ASN A 69 15.44 -0.18 32.19
C ASN A 69 13.95 0.09 32.47
N LEU A 70 13.04 -0.66 31.83
CA LEU A 70 11.59 -0.49 31.96
C LEU A 70 10.89 -1.71 32.60
N THR A 71 11.62 -2.58 33.27
CA THR A 71 11.09 -3.82 33.89
C THR A 71 10.06 -3.57 35.00
N ASP A 72 10.06 -2.38 35.61
CA ASP A 72 9.07 -1.96 36.60
C ASP A 72 7.72 -1.54 35.95
N ARG A 73 7.75 -1.14 34.67
CA ARG A 73 6.60 -0.60 33.93
C ARG A 73 6.04 -1.53 32.87
N ILE A 74 6.89 -2.22 32.11
CA ILE A 74 6.45 -3.14 31.04
C ILE A 74 6.61 -4.59 31.53
N VAL A 75 5.53 -5.35 31.46
CA VAL A 75 5.50 -6.79 31.76
C VAL A 75 5.19 -7.54 30.49
N VAL A 76 6.16 -8.29 29.97
CA VAL A 76 5.95 -9.14 28.78
C VAL A 76 5.29 -10.45 29.20
N ILE A 77 4.19 -10.80 28.54
CA ILE A 77 3.40 -12.00 28.84
C ILE A 77 3.38 -12.87 27.57
N PRO A 78 4.15 -13.97 27.52
CA PRO A 78 4.14 -14.86 26.38
C PRO A 78 2.84 -15.67 26.33
N GLY A 79 2.16 -15.64 25.18
CA GLY A 79 0.94 -16.39 24.95
C GLY A 79 -0.08 -15.63 24.10
N LYS A 80 -1.18 -16.31 23.77
CA LYS A 80 -2.31 -15.69 23.05
C LYS A 80 -3.19 -14.91 24.01
N VAL A 81 -3.73 -13.77 23.58
CA VAL A 81 -4.57 -12.90 24.44
C VAL A 81 -5.86 -13.59 24.90
N GLU A 82 -6.32 -14.58 24.15
CA GLU A 82 -7.45 -15.45 24.45
C GLU A 82 -7.16 -16.37 25.65
N GLU A 83 -5.90 -16.80 25.81
CA GLU A 83 -5.48 -17.87 26.73
C GLU A 83 -4.76 -17.36 27.99
N VAL A 84 -4.11 -16.20 27.92
CA VAL A 84 -3.40 -15.61 29.07
C VAL A 84 -4.36 -15.03 30.12
N SER A 85 -3.83 -14.65 31.28
CA SER A 85 -4.57 -13.95 32.34
C SER A 85 -3.82 -12.70 32.75
N LEU A 86 -4.52 -11.57 32.85
CA LEU A 86 -4.00 -10.33 33.38
C LEU A 86 -4.41 -10.16 34.85
N PRO A 87 -3.56 -9.57 35.70
CA PRO A 87 -3.85 -9.41 37.12
C PRO A 87 -4.87 -8.30 37.43
N GLU A 88 -5.16 -7.41 36.47
CA GLU A 88 -6.08 -6.28 36.63
C GLU A 88 -6.66 -5.81 35.28
N GLN A 89 -7.80 -5.11 35.30
CA GLN A 89 -8.37 -4.47 34.11
C GLN A 89 -7.53 -3.26 33.68
N VAL A 90 -7.48 -2.99 32.37
CA VAL A 90 -6.71 -1.90 31.74
C VAL A 90 -7.58 -0.71 31.33
N ASP A 91 -6.98 0.48 31.25
CA ASP A 91 -7.66 1.71 30.85
C ASP A 91 -7.68 1.90 29.32
N ILE A 92 -6.67 1.37 28.62
CA ILE A 92 -6.55 1.46 27.15
C ILE A 92 -5.89 0.20 26.57
N ILE A 93 -6.40 -0.26 25.42
CA ILE A 93 -5.79 -1.33 24.62
C ILE A 93 -5.16 -0.73 23.37
N ILE A 94 -3.89 -1.04 23.13
CA ILE A 94 -3.16 -0.69 21.91
C ILE A 94 -2.84 -1.95 21.11
N SER A 95 -2.87 -1.86 19.79
CA SER A 95 -2.43 -2.93 18.90
C SER A 95 -2.15 -2.40 17.49
N GLU A 96 -1.47 -3.22 16.69
CA GLU A 96 -1.39 -3.09 15.24
C GLU A 96 -1.97 -4.37 14.61
N PRO A 97 -3.31 -4.50 14.54
CA PRO A 97 -3.97 -5.71 14.07
C PRO A 97 -4.35 -5.67 12.59
N MET A 98 -3.83 -4.71 11.81
CA MET A 98 -4.31 -4.47 10.45
C MET A 98 -3.56 -5.34 9.43
N GLY A 99 -4.31 -6.16 8.69
CA GLY A 99 -3.80 -6.87 7.52
C GLY A 99 -4.15 -6.20 6.19
N TYR A 100 -3.89 -6.88 5.09
CA TYR A 100 -4.43 -6.50 3.78
C TYR A 100 -5.95 -6.35 3.83
N MET A 101 -6.48 -5.32 3.15
CA MET A 101 -7.90 -4.94 3.20
C MET A 101 -8.42 -4.77 4.64
N LEU A 102 -7.58 -4.30 5.58
CA LEU A 102 -7.82 -4.19 7.03
C LEU A 102 -7.96 -5.55 7.76
N PHE A 103 -8.70 -6.50 7.19
CA PHE A 103 -9.18 -7.69 7.89
C PHE A 103 -8.28 -8.93 7.77
N ASN A 104 -7.38 -9.01 6.78
CA ASN A 104 -6.54 -10.20 6.59
C ASN A 104 -5.76 -10.55 7.88
N GLU A 105 -5.37 -11.82 8.04
CA GLU A 105 -4.75 -12.38 9.25
C GLU A 105 -5.71 -12.57 10.43
N ARG A 106 -6.92 -11.99 10.38
CA ARG A 106 -7.96 -12.09 11.41
C ARG A 106 -7.50 -11.63 12.81
N MET A 107 -6.43 -10.83 12.88
CA MET A 107 -5.89 -10.33 14.16
C MET A 107 -6.84 -9.34 14.86
N LEU A 108 -7.75 -8.71 14.11
CA LEU A 108 -8.81 -7.88 14.68
C LEU A 108 -9.74 -8.67 15.62
N GLU A 109 -9.89 -9.99 15.45
CA GLU A 109 -10.68 -10.81 16.37
C GLU A 109 -10.02 -10.86 17.75
N SER A 110 -8.71 -11.14 17.81
CA SER A 110 -7.92 -11.08 19.04
C SER A 110 -7.93 -9.68 19.68
N TYR A 111 -7.91 -8.64 18.85
CA TYR A 111 -7.99 -7.26 19.32
C TYR A 111 -9.34 -6.95 19.99
N LEU A 112 -10.46 -7.39 19.39
CA LEU A 112 -11.79 -7.26 19.98
C LEU A 112 -11.97 -8.16 21.20
N HIS A 113 -11.38 -9.37 21.19
CA HIS A 113 -11.41 -10.30 22.31
C HIS A 113 -10.73 -9.72 23.55
N ALA A 114 -9.64 -8.97 23.37
CA ALA A 114 -8.90 -8.31 24.43
C ALA A 114 -9.75 -7.31 25.24
N LYS A 115 -10.90 -6.85 24.71
CA LYS A 115 -11.84 -5.98 25.45
C LYS A 115 -12.37 -6.60 26.73
N LYS A 116 -12.27 -7.92 26.92
CA LYS A 116 -12.56 -8.55 28.22
C LYS A 116 -11.73 -7.95 29.37
N TYR A 117 -10.53 -7.44 29.07
CA TYR A 117 -9.67 -6.75 30.04
C TYR A 117 -9.88 -5.23 30.09
N LEU A 118 -10.66 -4.64 29.19
CA LEU A 118 -10.89 -3.21 29.15
C LEU A 118 -11.88 -2.80 30.23
N ARG A 119 -11.60 -1.70 30.93
CA ARG A 119 -12.55 -1.11 31.89
C ARG A 119 -13.75 -0.49 31.13
N PRO A 120 -14.94 -0.41 31.76
CA PRO A 120 -16.01 0.43 31.26
C PRO A 120 -15.51 1.88 31.07
N GLY A 121 -15.71 2.45 29.89
CA GLY A 121 -15.19 3.77 29.53
C GLY A 121 -13.69 3.81 29.18
N GLY A 122 -13.02 2.66 29.10
CA GLY A 122 -11.68 2.55 28.54
C GLY A 122 -11.65 2.77 27.03
N ASN A 123 -10.47 3.03 26.48
CA ASN A 123 -10.29 3.35 25.06
C ASN A 123 -9.52 2.27 24.28
N MET A 124 -9.52 2.38 22.95
CA MET A 124 -8.84 1.46 22.03
C MET A 124 -8.11 2.26 20.95
N PHE A 125 -6.82 1.94 20.76
CA PHE A 125 -5.94 2.53 19.75
C PHE A 125 -5.43 1.42 18.81
N PRO A 126 -5.88 1.37 17.54
CA PRO A 126 -6.84 2.25 16.87
C PRO A 126 -8.29 2.10 17.39
N THR A 127 -9.10 3.14 17.23
CA THR A 127 -10.48 3.21 17.74
C THR A 127 -11.50 2.79 16.68
N ILE A 128 -11.28 3.22 15.43
CA ILE A 128 -12.10 2.85 14.28
C ILE A 128 -11.20 2.47 13.09
N GLY A 129 -11.73 1.62 12.22
CA GLY A 129 -11.14 1.30 10.93
C GLY A 129 -12.14 1.54 9.80
N ASP A 130 -11.74 2.34 8.82
CA ASP A 130 -12.50 2.66 7.62
C ASP A 130 -11.93 1.87 6.44
N VAL A 131 -12.72 0.96 5.86
CA VAL A 131 -12.39 0.33 4.59
C VAL A 131 -13.04 1.10 3.46
N HIS A 132 -12.23 1.46 2.47
CA HIS A 132 -12.66 2.12 1.26
C HIS A 132 -12.64 1.15 0.10
N LEU A 133 -13.63 1.27 -0.78
CA LEU A 133 -13.68 0.57 -2.05
C LEU A 133 -14.07 1.51 -3.18
N ALA A 134 -13.45 1.37 -4.35
CA ALA A 134 -13.76 2.15 -5.55
C ALA A 134 -13.59 1.32 -6.82
N PRO A 135 -14.45 1.51 -7.85
CA PRO A 135 -14.29 0.84 -9.13
C PRO A 135 -13.08 1.42 -9.89
N PHE A 136 -12.33 0.55 -10.56
CA PHE A 136 -11.15 0.96 -11.34
C PHE A 136 -11.17 0.41 -12.76
N THR A 137 -10.40 1.07 -13.64
CA THR A 137 -10.06 0.56 -14.96
C THR A 137 -8.56 0.29 -15.09
N ASP A 138 -8.17 -0.94 -15.42
CA ASP A 138 -6.78 -1.30 -15.70
C ASP A 138 -6.76 -2.52 -16.64
N GLU A 139 -6.78 -2.22 -17.94
CA GLU A 139 -6.75 -3.22 -19.01
C GLU A 139 -5.47 -4.07 -18.96
N GLN A 140 -4.32 -3.45 -18.63
CA GLN A 140 -3.04 -4.13 -18.59
C GLN A 140 -3.04 -5.20 -17.50
N LEU A 141 -3.52 -4.87 -16.30
CA LEU A 141 -3.65 -5.82 -15.20
C LEU A 141 -4.60 -6.96 -15.55
N TYR A 142 -5.73 -6.66 -16.19
CA TYR A 142 -6.71 -7.65 -16.59
C TYR A 142 -6.14 -8.62 -17.64
N MET A 143 -5.47 -8.11 -18.68
CA MET A 143 -4.86 -8.91 -19.74
C MET A 143 -3.63 -9.70 -19.26
N GLU A 144 -2.93 -9.24 -18.22
CA GLU A 144 -1.85 -9.99 -17.57
C GLU A 144 -2.34 -11.35 -17.06
N GLN A 145 -3.56 -11.43 -16.51
CA GLN A 145 -4.13 -12.69 -16.01
C GLN A 145 -4.34 -13.70 -17.13
N PHE A 146 -4.90 -13.26 -18.26
CA PHE A 146 -5.05 -14.10 -19.44
C PHE A 146 -3.71 -14.51 -20.02
N THR A 147 -2.73 -13.61 -20.03
CA THR A 147 -1.38 -13.92 -20.55
C THR A 147 -0.73 -15.04 -19.75
N LYS A 148 -0.84 -15.01 -18.40
CA LYS A 148 -0.37 -16.11 -17.54
C LYS A 148 -1.16 -17.39 -17.77
N ALA A 149 -2.50 -17.31 -17.83
CA ALA A 149 -3.35 -18.47 -18.06
C ALA A 149 -3.13 -19.12 -19.43
N ASN A 150 -2.75 -18.34 -20.45
CA ASN A 150 -2.48 -18.83 -21.80
C ASN A 150 -1.23 -19.73 -21.87
N PHE A 151 -0.37 -19.78 -20.85
CA PHE A 151 0.64 -20.84 -20.72
C PHE A 151 0.00 -22.24 -20.83
N TRP A 152 -1.16 -22.43 -20.22
CA TRP A 152 -1.88 -23.70 -20.25
C TRP A 152 -2.58 -23.95 -21.58
N TYR A 153 -2.69 -22.95 -22.46
CA TYR A 153 -3.34 -23.09 -23.77
C TYR A 153 -2.36 -23.57 -24.84
N GLN A 154 -1.57 -24.59 -24.50
CA GLN A 154 -0.57 -25.18 -25.37
C GLN A 154 -0.98 -26.62 -25.74
N PRO A 155 -1.21 -26.91 -27.03
CA PRO A 155 -1.62 -28.24 -27.47
C PRO A 155 -0.48 -29.28 -27.45
N SER A 156 0.76 -28.86 -27.21
CA SER A 156 1.92 -29.76 -27.21
C SER A 156 3.07 -29.23 -26.33
N PHE A 157 2.81 -29.00 -25.04
CA PHE A 157 3.85 -28.70 -24.06
C PHE A 157 4.64 -29.98 -23.76
N HIS A 158 5.86 -30.08 -24.28
CA HIS A 158 6.67 -31.31 -24.23
C HIS A 158 5.91 -32.57 -24.69
N GLY A 159 5.05 -32.43 -25.72
CA GLY A 159 4.25 -33.53 -26.25
C GLY A 159 2.92 -33.79 -25.54
N VAL A 160 2.53 -32.98 -24.56
CA VAL A 160 1.27 -33.09 -23.81
C VAL A 160 0.37 -31.88 -24.08
N ASP A 161 -0.91 -32.12 -24.33
CA ASP A 161 -1.91 -31.05 -24.46
C ASP A 161 -2.38 -30.58 -23.07
N LEU A 162 -2.11 -29.32 -22.74
CA LEU A 162 -2.49 -28.70 -21.46
C LEU A 162 -3.82 -27.92 -21.56
N SER A 163 -4.37 -27.73 -22.76
CA SER A 163 -5.42 -26.75 -23.04
C SER A 163 -6.71 -26.96 -22.25
N ALA A 164 -6.99 -28.20 -21.84
CA ALA A 164 -8.11 -28.55 -20.97
C ALA A 164 -8.07 -27.83 -19.60
N LEU A 165 -6.88 -27.43 -19.11
CA LEU A 165 -6.71 -26.74 -17.82
C LEU A 165 -6.73 -25.21 -17.93
N ARG A 166 -6.82 -24.64 -19.14
CA ARG A 166 -6.82 -23.17 -19.32
C ARG A 166 -7.94 -22.50 -18.52
N GLY A 167 -9.15 -23.05 -18.53
CA GLY A 167 -10.29 -22.49 -17.79
C GLY A 167 -10.03 -22.43 -16.29
N ALA A 168 -9.54 -23.54 -15.71
CA ALA A 168 -9.18 -23.61 -14.31
C ALA A 168 -8.04 -22.63 -13.95
N ALA A 169 -7.05 -22.47 -14.83
CA ALA A 169 -5.97 -21.51 -14.63
C ALA A 169 -6.49 -20.06 -14.63
N VAL A 170 -7.38 -19.69 -15.57
CA VAL A 170 -8.03 -18.37 -15.56
C VAL A 170 -8.75 -18.16 -14.24
N ASP A 171 -9.59 -19.10 -13.81
CA ASP A 171 -10.32 -18.99 -12.54
C ASP A 171 -9.37 -18.81 -11.34
N GLU A 172 -8.25 -19.53 -11.31
CA GLU A 172 -7.26 -19.43 -10.25
C GLU A 172 -6.57 -18.06 -10.22
N TYR A 173 -6.12 -17.53 -11.36
CA TYR A 173 -5.50 -16.20 -11.41
C TYR A 173 -6.47 -15.09 -11.02
N PHE A 174 -7.73 -15.16 -11.47
CA PHE A 174 -8.76 -14.18 -11.12
C PHE A 174 -9.21 -14.27 -9.65
N ARG A 175 -8.95 -15.40 -8.97
CA ARG A 175 -9.21 -15.58 -7.53
C ARG A 175 -8.16 -14.91 -6.63
N GLN A 176 -7.03 -14.44 -7.18
CA GLN A 176 -5.97 -13.81 -6.40
C GLN A 176 -6.21 -12.29 -6.29
N PRO A 177 -6.41 -11.74 -5.08
CA PRO A 177 -6.35 -10.30 -4.89
C PRO A 177 -4.94 -9.78 -5.22
N VAL A 178 -4.87 -8.68 -5.96
CA VAL A 178 -3.59 -8.11 -6.42
C VAL A 178 -3.13 -7.07 -5.41
N VAL A 179 -1.95 -7.26 -4.83
CA VAL A 179 -1.33 -6.33 -3.87
C VAL A 179 -0.27 -5.52 -4.59
N ASP A 180 -0.57 -4.24 -4.84
CA ASP A 180 0.33 -3.24 -5.38
C ASP A 180 -0.23 -1.82 -5.16
N THR A 181 0.40 -0.83 -5.79
CA THR A 181 -0.08 0.55 -5.82
C THR A 181 -0.38 0.98 -7.24
N PHE A 182 -1.21 2.00 -7.39
CA PHE A 182 -1.73 2.45 -8.68
C PHE A 182 -1.93 3.97 -8.72
N ASP A 183 -1.98 4.54 -9.92
CA ASP A 183 -2.30 5.95 -10.12
C ASP A 183 -3.79 6.19 -9.85
N ILE A 184 -4.13 7.15 -9.00
CA ILE A 184 -5.52 7.43 -8.60
C ILE A 184 -6.46 7.73 -9.77
N ARG A 185 -5.93 8.15 -10.92
CA ARG A 185 -6.73 8.43 -12.13
C ARG A 185 -7.38 7.19 -12.73
N ILE A 186 -6.96 5.98 -12.34
CA ILE A 186 -7.64 4.74 -12.73
C ILE A 186 -9.00 4.57 -12.04
N LEU A 187 -9.25 5.30 -10.94
CA LEU A 187 -10.50 5.21 -10.21
C LEU A 187 -11.63 5.90 -10.99
N MET A 188 -12.73 5.17 -11.17
CA MET A 188 -13.84 5.59 -12.02
C MET A 188 -14.99 6.25 -11.25
N ALA A 189 -14.97 6.18 -9.92
CA ALA A 189 -15.94 6.81 -9.03
C ALA A 189 -15.30 7.17 -7.68
N LYS A 190 -15.99 8.00 -6.88
CA LYS A 190 -15.61 8.23 -5.48
C LYS A 190 -15.74 6.93 -4.69
N SER A 191 -14.87 6.72 -3.71
CA SER A 191 -14.92 5.52 -2.87
C SER A 191 -16.17 5.49 -1.99
N VAL A 192 -16.72 4.30 -1.79
CA VAL A 192 -17.65 3.99 -0.70
C VAL A 192 -16.83 3.59 0.52
N LYS A 193 -17.34 3.93 1.71
CA LYS A 193 -16.67 3.70 3.00
C LYS A 193 -17.50 2.78 3.88
N TYR A 194 -16.83 1.84 4.52
CA TYR A 194 -17.39 0.96 5.55
C TYR A 194 -16.58 1.09 6.83
N THR A 195 -17.22 1.45 7.94
CA THR A 195 -16.55 1.73 9.21
C THR A 195 -16.81 0.63 10.22
N VAL A 196 -15.75 0.10 10.81
CA VAL A 196 -15.81 -0.74 12.02
C VAL A 196 -15.38 0.10 13.21
N ASN A 197 -16.27 0.24 14.19
CA ASN A 197 -15.91 0.84 15.48
C ASN A 197 -15.47 -0.25 16.44
N PHE A 198 -14.17 -0.28 16.78
CA PHE A 198 -13.60 -1.36 17.59
C PHE A 198 -14.05 -1.32 19.06
N LEU A 199 -14.44 -0.14 19.57
CA LEU A 199 -15.03 -0.03 20.91
C LEU A 199 -16.36 -0.79 21.01
N GLU A 200 -17.18 -0.76 19.95
CA GLU A 200 -18.53 -1.33 19.95
C GLU A 200 -18.59 -2.74 19.35
N ALA A 201 -17.79 -3.01 18.31
CA ALA A 201 -17.84 -4.26 17.56
C ALA A 201 -17.48 -5.49 18.41
N LYS A 202 -18.14 -6.62 18.16
CA LYS A 202 -17.86 -7.91 18.79
C LYS A 202 -17.01 -8.76 17.87
N GLU A 203 -16.27 -9.73 18.44
CA GLU A 203 -15.46 -10.69 17.69
C GLU A 203 -16.27 -11.36 16.56
N GLY A 204 -17.49 -11.82 16.88
CA GLY A 204 -18.38 -12.47 15.90
C GLY A 204 -18.88 -11.57 14.77
N ASP A 205 -18.82 -10.24 14.91
CA ASP A 205 -19.22 -9.30 13.85
C ASP A 205 -18.25 -9.36 12.66
N LEU A 206 -17.00 -9.77 12.90
CA LEU A 206 -15.95 -9.89 11.88
C LEU A 206 -16.00 -11.22 11.12
N HIS A 207 -16.83 -12.18 11.52
CA HIS A 207 -16.92 -13.48 10.83
C HIS A 207 -17.63 -13.36 9.47
N ARG A 208 -18.56 -12.42 9.33
CA ARG A 208 -19.31 -12.16 8.10
C ARG A 208 -19.52 -10.66 7.93
N ILE A 209 -18.70 -10.03 7.10
CA ILE A 209 -18.72 -8.59 6.86
C ILE A 209 -19.37 -8.32 5.52
N GLU A 210 -20.49 -7.61 5.53
CA GLU A 210 -21.25 -7.27 4.31
C GLU A 210 -21.15 -5.76 4.04
N ILE A 211 -20.56 -5.41 2.90
CA ILE A 211 -20.32 -4.04 2.47
C ILE A 211 -21.15 -3.78 1.20
N PRO A 212 -22.38 -3.25 1.34
CA PRO A 212 -23.15 -2.80 0.19
C PRO A 212 -22.49 -1.54 -0.39
N PHE A 213 -22.50 -1.41 -1.71
CA PHE A 213 -21.98 -0.25 -2.40
C PHE A 213 -22.91 0.22 -3.53
N LYS A 214 -22.84 1.52 -3.78
CA LYS A 214 -23.49 2.18 -4.91
C LYS A 214 -22.60 3.32 -5.37
N PHE A 215 -21.94 3.12 -6.51
CA PHE A 215 -21.03 4.09 -7.11
C PHE A 215 -21.75 4.90 -8.17
N HIS A 216 -21.58 6.22 -8.12
CA HIS A 216 -21.95 7.11 -9.22
C HIS A 216 -20.74 7.31 -10.11
N MET A 217 -20.81 6.79 -11.34
CA MET A 217 -19.67 6.75 -12.25
C MET A 217 -19.31 8.16 -12.72
N LEU A 218 -18.05 8.55 -12.51
CA LEU A 218 -17.50 9.83 -12.96
C LEU A 218 -16.91 9.75 -14.36
N HIS A 219 -16.46 8.56 -14.76
CA HIS A 219 -15.82 8.29 -16.04
C HIS A 219 -16.53 7.15 -16.78
N SER A 220 -16.59 7.24 -18.10
CA SER A 220 -17.05 6.15 -18.97
C SER A 220 -15.92 5.18 -19.26
N GLY A 221 -16.19 3.87 -19.26
CA GLY A 221 -15.20 2.86 -19.61
C GLY A 221 -15.54 1.46 -19.09
N LEU A 222 -14.57 0.55 -19.21
CA LEU A 222 -14.64 -0.79 -18.63
C LEU A 222 -14.20 -0.74 -17.17
N VAL A 223 -15.11 -1.14 -16.27
CA VAL A 223 -14.81 -1.41 -14.86
C VAL A 223 -14.22 -2.81 -14.77
N HIS A 224 -12.94 -2.88 -14.45
CA HIS A 224 -12.18 -4.13 -14.37
C HIS A 224 -12.26 -4.79 -13.00
N GLY A 225 -12.64 -4.05 -11.96
CA GLY A 225 -12.71 -4.57 -10.60
C GLY A 225 -12.95 -3.49 -9.56
N LEU A 226 -12.75 -3.86 -8.29
CA LEU A 226 -12.78 -2.96 -7.14
C LEU A 226 -11.39 -2.86 -6.51
N ALA A 227 -10.95 -1.65 -6.24
CA ALA A 227 -9.75 -1.34 -5.48
C ALA A 227 -10.13 -1.06 -4.03
N PHE A 228 -9.28 -1.50 -3.10
CA PHE A 228 -9.49 -1.42 -1.66
C PHE A 228 -8.27 -0.81 -0.98
N TRP A 229 -8.54 0.02 0.01
CA TRP A 229 -7.56 0.53 0.98
C TRP A 229 -8.28 0.75 2.31
N PHE A 230 -7.53 1.08 3.34
CA PHE A 230 -8.11 1.35 4.64
C PHE A 230 -7.39 2.48 5.39
N ASP A 231 -8.15 3.12 6.25
CA ASP A 231 -7.64 4.09 7.21
C ASP A 231 -8.01 3.63 8.62
N VAL A 232 -7.17 3.92 9.60
CA VAL A 232 -7.51 3.73 11.01
C VAL A 232 -7.34 5.05 11.76
N ALA A 233 -8.27 5.33 12.67
CA ALA A 233 -8.24 6.52 13.48
C ALA A 233 -7.97 6.17 14.94
N PHE A 234 -7.03 6.89 15.54
CA PHE A 234 -6.74 6.89 16.97
C PHE A 234 -7.50 8.07 17.59
N ILE A 235 -8.70 7.83 18.12
CA ILE A 235 -9.57 8.87 18.68
C ILE A 235 -9.20 9.03 20.16
N GLY A 236 -8.25 9.92 20.43
CA GLY A 236 -7.85 10.25 21.81
C GLY A 236 -8.59 11.45 22.37
N SER A 237 -8.42 11.69 23.66
CA SER A 237 -9.06 12.79 24.39
C SER A 237 -8.57 14.18 23.94
N ILE A 238 -7.35 14.26 23.40
CA ILE A 238 -6.77 15.53 22.91
C ILE A 238 -7.07 15.71 21.42
N MET A 239 -6.79 14.69 20.61
CA MET A 239 -6.98 14.75 19.17
C MET A 239 -7.16 13.38 18.52
N THR A 240 -7.78 13.39 17.33
CA THR A 240 -7.82 12.23 16.44
C THR A 240 -6.62 12.24 15.50
N VAL A 241 -5.86 11.15 15.48
CA VAL A 241 -4.76 10.95 14.52
C VAL A 241 -5.16 9.84 13.55
N TRP A 242 -4.88 10.01 12.26
CA TRP A 242 -5.18 9.04 11.22
C TRP A 242 -3.91 8.39 10.68
N LEU A 243 -3.96 7.07 10.49
CA LEU A 243 -3.03 6.31 9.65
C LEU A 243 -3.82 5.88 8.42
N SER A 244 -3.41 6.35 7.24
CA SER A 244 -4.09 6.07 5.98
C SER A 244 -3.22 5.20 5.08
N THR A 245 -3.85 4.29 4.36
CA THR A 245 -3.24 3.50 3.28
C THR A 245 -3.82 3.86 1.91
N ALA A 246 -4.48 5.02 1.81
CA ALA A 246 -5.08 5.48 0.56
C ALA A 246 -4.03 5.66 -0.54
N PRO A 247 -4.37 5.43 -1.81
CA PRO A 247 -3.46 5.64 -2.94
C PRO A 247 -3.11 7.13 -3.16
N THR A 248 -3.74 8.04 -2.44
CA THR A 248 -3.41 9.48 -2.39
C THR A 248 -2.33 9.81 -1.37
N GLU A 249 -1.99 8.88 -0.47
CA GLU A 249 -1.06 9.06 0.63
C GLU A 249 0.30 8.38 0.33
N PRO A 250 1.36 8.71 1.08
CA PRO A 250 2.64 8.02 0.98
C PRO A 250 2.50 6.51 1.14
N LEU A 251 3.23 5.76 0.32
CA LEU A 251 3.12 4.31 0.28
C LEU A 251 3.51 3.66 1.61
N THR A 252 2.71 2.70 2.04
CA THR A 252 2.95 1.86 3.22
C THR A 252 3.21 0.42 2.79
N HIS A 253 3.69 -0.43 3.70
CA HIS A 253 3.90 -1.85 3.39
C HIS A 253 2.61 -2.66 3.12
N TRP A 254 1.44 -2.09 3.43
CA TRP A 254 0.14 -2.68 3.09
C TRP A 254 -0.22 -2.51 1.63
N TYR A 255 0.37 -1.52 0.94
CA TYR A 255 -0.03 -1.12 -0.41
C TYR A 255 -1.55 -0.88 -0.49
N GLN A 256 -2.13 -1.16 -1.65
CA GLN A 256 -3.57 -1.29 -1.85
C GLN A 256 -3.87 -2.69 -2.39
N VAL A 257 -5.14 -3.08 -2.40
CA VAL A 257 -5.58 -4.39 -2.89
C VAL A 257 -6.59 -4.20 -4.01
N ARG A 258 -6.42 -4.90 -5.12
CA ARG A 258 -7.35 -4.86 -6.27
C ARG A 258 -7.94 -6.24 -6.53
N CYS A 259 -9.25 -6.31 -6.58
CA CYS A 259 -10.00 -7.52 -6.88
C CYS A 259 -10.61 -7.36 -8.27
N LEU A 260 -10.14 -8.16 -9.24
CA LEU A 260 -10.66 -8.15 -10.60
C LEU A 260 -12.05 -8.78 -10.67
N PHE A 261 -12.86 -8.33 -11.62
CA PHE A 261 -14.03 -9.06 -12.08
C PHE A 261 -13.61 -10.08 -13.15
N GLN A 262 -14.27 -11.24 -13.21
CA GLN A 262 -14.01 -12.21 -14.29
C GLN A 262 -14.40 -11.62 -15.65
N SER A 263 -15.52 -10.90 -15.70
CA SER A 263 -15.95 -10.14 -16.88
C SER A 263 -16.06 -8.66 -16.52
N PRO A 264 -15.34 -7.76 -17.21
CA PRO A 264 -15.42 -6.33 -16.94
C PRO A 264 -16.79 -5.79 -17.32
N LEU A 265 -17.22 -4.72 -16.64
CA LEU A 265 -18.51 -4.10 -16.84
C LEU A 265 -18.35 -2.75 -17.53
N PHE A 266 -18.99 -2.56 -18.68
CA PHE A 266 -19.03 -1.24 -19.32
C PHE A 266 -20.04 -0.34 -18.61
N ALA A 267 -19.58 0.81 -18.13
CA ALA A 267 -20.42 1.85 -17.55
C ALA A 267 -20.10 3.21 -18.17
N LYS A 268 -21.12 4.05 -18.35
CA LYS A 268 -20.97 5.44 -18.79
C LYS A 268 -20.88 6.37 -17.57
N ALA A 269 -20.23 7.52 -17.74
CA ALA A 269 -20.32 8.58 -16.74
C ALA A 269 -21.80 8.94 -16.50
N GLY A 270 -22.18 9.05 -15.22
CA GLY A 270 -23.56 9.21 -14.78
C GLY A 270 -24.32 7.90 -14.53
N ASP A 271 -23.84 6.75 -15.01
CA ASP A 271 -24.39 5.45 -14.64
C ASP A 271 -24.12 5.16 -13.16
N THR A 272 -24.83 4.16 -12.64
CA THR A 272 -24.64 3.67 -11.29
C THR A 272 -24.17 2.23 -11.31
N LEU A 273 -23.10 1.92 -10.57
CA LEU A 273 -22.63 0.57 -10.31
C LEU A 273 -22.98 0.18 -8.87
N SER A 274 -23.92 -0.75 -8.68
CA SER A 274 -24.38 -1.19 -7.36
C SER A 274 -24.03 -2.65 -7.10
N GLY A 275 -23.97 -3.03 -5.83
CA GLY A 275 -23.61 -4.40 -5.47
C GLY A 275 -23.22 -4.59 -4.01
N THR A 276 -22.61 -5.73 -3.73
CA THR A 276 -22.18 -6.13 -2.40
C THR A 276 -20.80 -6.78 -2.46
N CYS A 277 -19.91 -6.37 -1.55
CA CYS A 277 -18.70 -7.09 -1.20
C CYS A 277 -18.95 -7.82 0.12
N LEU A 278 -18.87 -9.15 0.12
CA LEU A 278 -19.09 -10.00 1.27
C LEU A 278 -17.78 -10.71 1.62
N LEU A 279 -17.28 -10.48 2.83
CA LEU A 279 -16.12 -11.18 3.36
C LEU A 279 -16.59 -12.22 4.39
N ILE A 280 -16.24 -13.48 4.16
CA ILE A 280 -16.55 -14.59 5.08
C ILE A 280 -15.23 -15.13 5.64
N ALA A 281 -15.10 -15.10 6.96
CA ALA A 281 -13.89 -15.58 7.62
C ALA A 281 -13.70 -17.09 7.39
N ASN A 282 -12.49 -17.48 7.01
CA ASN A 282 -12.12 -18.86 6.76
C ASN A 282 -11.13 -19.40 7.81
N LYS A 283 -10.93 -20.71 7.83
CA LYS A 283 -10.08 -21.40 8.82
C LYS A 283 -8.58 -21.16 8.65
N ARG A 284 -8.15 -20.44 7.61
CA ARG A 284 -6.73 -20.19 7.27
C ARG A 284 -6.26 -18.81 7.71
N GLN A 285 -6.94 -18.22 8.69
CA GLN A 285 -6.67 -16.86 9.19
C GLN A 285 -6.82 -15.80 8.08
N SER A 286 -7.85 -15.93 7.25
CA SER A 286 -8.13 -15.01 6.15
C SER A 286 -9.62 -15.02 5.79
N TYR A 287 -9.97 -14.43 4.65
CA TYR A 287 -11.34 -14.27 4.19
C TYR A 287 -11.53 -14.81 2.77
N ASP A 288 -12.67 -15.46 2.56
CA ASP A 288 -13.22 -15.69 1.24
C ASP A 288 -14.04 -14.45 0.87
N ILE A 289 -13.71 -13.81 -0.25
CA ILE A 289 -14.31 -12.54 -0.68
C ILE A 289 -15.24 -12.84 -1.86
N SER A 290 -16.54 -12.55 -1.69
CA SER A 290 -17.52 -12.59 -2.79
C SER A 290 -17.89 -11.17 -3.17
N ILE A 291 -17.63 -10.78 -4.41
CA ILE A 291 -18.01 -9.48 -4.95
C ILE A 291 -19.05 -9.70 -6.04
N VAL A 292 -20.18 -9.01 -5.94
CA VAL A 292 -21.21 -8.97 -6.97
C VAL A 292 -21.46 -7.51 -7.32
N ALA A 293 -21.39 -7.16 -8.60
CA ALA A 293 -21.63 -5.81 -9.08
C ALA A 293 -22.52 -5.81 -10.32
N GLN A 294 -23.33 -4.76 -10.47
CA GLN A 294 -24.24 -4.56 -11.59
C GLN A 294 -24.29 -3.10 -12.00
N VAL A 295 -24.29 -2.85 -13.31
CA VAL A 295 -24.57 -1.51 -13.85
C VAL A 295 -26.09 -1.35 -13.93
N ASP A 296 -26.64 -0.49 -13.08
CA ASP A 296 -28.09 -0.36 -12.85
C ASP A 296 -28.87 -0.08 -14.15
N GLN A 297 -28.32 0.75 -15.02
CA GLN A 297 -28.97 1.19 -16.27
C GLN A 297 -29.00 0.11 -17.36
N THR A 298 -28.06 -0.83 -17.35
CA THR A 298 -27.96 -1.85 -18.42
C THR A 298 -28.36 -3.25 -17.94
N GLY A 299 -28.38 -3.49 -16.64
CA GLY A 299 -28.55 -4.82 -16.07
C GLY A 299 -27.31 -5.71 -16.18
N SER A 300 -26.22 -5.23 -16.79
CA SER A 300 -24.97 -5.99 -16.93
C SER A 300 -24.40 -6.30 -15.55
N LYS A 301 -24.15 -7.58 -15.28
CA LYS A 301 -23.73 -8.07 -13.96
C LYS A 301 -22.44 -8.84 -14.08
N SER A 302 -21.58 -8.68 -13.07
CA SER A 302 -20.37 -9.47 -12.90
C SER A 302 -20.22 -9.88 -11.46
N SER A 303 -19.53 -10.99 -11.24
CA SER A 303 -19.20 -11.48 -9.91
C SER A 303 -17.84 -12.10 -9.91
N ASN A 304 -17.21 -12.14 -8.74
CA ASN A 304 -16.00 -12.93 -8.54
C ASN A 304 -15.93 -13.44 -7.10
N LEU A 305 -15.27 -14.58 -6.93
CA LEU A 305 -14.90 -15.13 -5.64
C LEU A 305 -13.38 -15.07 -5.54
N LEU A 306 -12.84 -14.49 -4.47
CA LEU A 306 -11.40 -14.35 -4.26
C LEU A 306 -10.99 -14.95 -2.92
N ASP A 307 -9.74 -15.39 -2.85
CA ASP A 307 -9.13 -15.93 -1.63
C ASP A 307 -8.03 -14.99 -1.14
N LEU A 308 -8.32 -14.25 -0.06
CA LEU A 308 -7.37 -13.30 0.50
C LEU A 308 -6.14 -13.97 1.13
N LYS A 309 -6.16 -15.30 1.31
CA LYS A 309 -4.98 -16.05 1.77
C LYS A 309 -3.90 -16.17 0.69
N ASN A 310 -4.27 -16.07 -0.59
CA ASN A 310 -3.37 -16.24 -1.73
C ASN A 310 -3.28 -14.98 -2.61
N PRO A 311 -2.79 -13.85 -2.06
CA PRO A 311 -2.65 -12.62 -2.84
C PRO A 311 -1.50 -12.73 -3.86
N PHE A 312 -1.67 -12.06 -5.01
CA PHE A 312 -0.61 -11.87 -5.98
C PHE A 312 0.11 -10.54 -5.72
N PHE A 313 1.37 -10.62 -5.28
CA PHE A 313 2.23 -9.45 -5.09
C PHE A 313 2.78 -8.97 -6.43
N ARG A 314 2.34 -7.77 -6.86
CA ARG A 314 2.69 -7.21 -8.17
C ARG A 314 3.61 -5.98 -8.09
N TYR A 315 3.84 -5.44 -6.92
CA TYR A 315 4.69 -4.25 -6.76
C TYR A 315 6.15 -4.50 -7.19
N THR A 316 6.63 -3.71 -8.14
CA THR A 316 7.99 -3.79 -8.73
C THR A 316 8.85 -2.56 -8.41
N GLY A 317 8.30 -1.55 -7.72
CA GLY A 317 8.97 -0.25 -7.52
C GLY A 317 8.83 0.74 -8.68
N THR A 318 8.30 0.33 -9.82
CA THR A 318 8.06 1.23 -10.96
C THR A 318 6.90 2.18 -10.69
N THR A 319 7.02 3.44 -11.12
CA THR A 319 5.93 4.43 -11.00
C THR A 319 4.67 3.95 -11.73
N PRO A 320 3.50 3.92 -11.06
CA PRO A 320 2.25 3.57 -11.72
C PRO A 320 1.93 4.47 -12.89
N SER A 321 1.43 3.89 -13.99
CA SER A 321 1.01 4.64 -15.16
C SER A 321 -0.45 5.07 -15.02
N PRO A 322 -0.82 6.29 -15.45
CA PRO A 322 -2.22 6.69 -15.52
C PRO A 322 -2.96 6.02 -16.67
N PRO A 323 -4.30 6.13 -16.72
CA PRO A 323 -5.07 5.63 -17.84
C PRO A 323 -4.56 6.17 -19.19
N PRO A 324 -4.55 5.36 -20.26
CA PRO A 324 -4.20 5.82 -21.60
C PRO A 324 -4.94 7.10 -21.99
N GLY A 325 -4.23 8.06 -22.58
CA GLY A 325 -4.78 9.39 -22.93
C GLY A 325 -4.80 10.41 -21.80
N SER A 326 -4.36 10.05 -20.58
CA SER A 326 -4.26 10.97 -19.42
C SER A 326 -2.86 11.57 -19.23
N HIS A 327 -1.99 11.44 -20.23
CA HIS A 327 -0.64 12.01 -20.20
C HIS A 327 -0.68 13.47 -20.65
N TYR A 328 -0.18 14.37 -19.79
CA TYR A 328 0.01 15.79 -20.14
C TYR A 328 1.39 16.08 -20.73
N THR A 329 2.29 15.09 -20.69
CA THR A 329 3.63 15.15 -21.27
C THR A 329 3.72 14.19 -22.43
N SER A 330 4.37 14.63 -23.50
CA SER A 330 4.61 13.76 -24.65
C SER A 330 5.54 12.60 -24.24
N PRO A 331 5.42 11.40 -24.86
CA PRO A 331 6.36 10.30 -24.63
C PRO A 331 7.83 10.73 -24.84
N SER A 332 8.06 11.65 -25.78
CA SER A 332 9.36 12.26 -26.06
C SER A 332 9.87 13.06 -24.86
N GLU A 333 9.08 13.98 -24.30
CA GLU A 333 9.47 14.75 -23.11
C GLU A 333 9.71 13.86 -21.89
N ASN A 334 8.92 12.79 -21.74
CA ASN A 334 9.14 11.83 -20.66
C ASN A 334 10.48 11.10 -20.84
N MET A 335 10.83 10.72 -22.07
CA MET A 335 12.12 10.11 -22.39
C MET A 335 13.29 11.09 -22.16
N TRP A 336 13.17 12.38 -22.51
CA TRP A 336 14.20 13.39 -22.24
C TRP A 336 14.39 13.68 -20.74
N ASN A 337 13.30 13.74 -19.98
CA ASN A 337 13.34 13.97 -18.53
C ASN A 337 13.95 12.78 -17.79
N THR A 338 13.64 11.55 -18.22
CA THR A 338 14.25 10.33 -17.67
C THR A 338 15.64 10.05 -18.24
N GLY A 339 15.95 10.59 -19.43
CA GLY A 339 17.22 10.50 -20.14
C GLY A 339 18.33 11.38 -19.55
N SER A 340 17.96 12.41 -18.79
CA SER A 340 18.91 13.37 -18.18
C SER A 340 19.73 12.78 -17.00
N THR A 341 19.44 11.54 -16.59
CA THR A 341 20.23 10.80 -15.58
C THR A 341 21.27 9.85 -16.18
N TYR A 342 21.36 9.74 -17.52
CA TYR A 342 22.38 8.94 -18.18
C TYR A 342 23.67 9.76 -18.31
N ASN A 343 24.60 9.47 -17.43
CA ASN A 343 25.96 9.98 -17.41
C ASN A 343 26.65 9.64 -18.76
N LEU A 344 26.93 10.66 -19.56
CA LEU A 344 27.52 10.58 -20.91
C LEU A 344 29.04 10.22 -20.86
N SER A 345 29.43 9.28 -20.00
CA SER A 345 30.83 8.92 -19.74
C SER A 345 31.15 7.43 -19.82
N SER A 346 30.17 6.57 -20.15
CA SER A 346 30.45 5.15 -20.41
C SER A 346 29.62 4.65 -21.59
N GLY A 347 30.31 4.40 -22.71
CA GLY A 347 29.69 3.80 -23.89
C GLY A 347 29.24 2.37 -23.60
N MET A 348 27.93 2.17 -23.54
CA MET A 348 27.31 0.87 -23.77
C MET A 348 26.30 1.01 -24.91
N ALA A 349 26.51 0.24 -25.97
CA ALA A 349 25.59 0.15 -27.10
C ALA A 349 24.33 -0.61 -26.68
N VAL A 350 23.16 0.00 -26.89
CA VAL A 350 21.87 -0.68 -26.80
C VAL A 350 21.57 -1.29 -28.16
N ALA A 351 21.48 -2.62 -28.22
CA ALA A 351 21.05 -3.35 -29.41
C ALA A 351 19.56 -3.09 -29.66
N GLY A 352 19.20 -2.63 -30.87
CA GLY A 352 17.80 -2.64 -31.33
C GLY A 352 17.24 -1.38 -32.00
N MET A 353 18.06 -0.44 -32.49
CA MET A 353 17.55 0.68 -33.32
C MET A 353 17.95 0.53 -34.79
N PRO A 354 17.02 0.69 -35.76
CA PRO A 354 17.39 0.81 -37.17
C PRO A 354 18.19 2.10 -37.37
N THR A 355 19.25 2.00 -38.15
CA THR A 355 20.15 3.11 -38.50
C THR A 355 19.36 4.28 -39.08
N ALA A 356 19.32 5.41 -38.37
CA ALA A 356 18.88 6.68 -38.93
C ALA A 356 19.91 7.11 -39.99
N TYR A 357 19.43 7.40 -41.20
CA TYR A 357 20.25 7.98 -42.26
C TYR A 357 20.78 9.35 -41.83
N ASP A 358 22.10 9.47 -41.71
CA ASP A 358 22.79 10.73 -41.51
C ASP A 358 22.75 11.56 -42.80
N LEU A 359 22.11 12.73 -42.75
CA LEU A 359 21.97 13.66 -43.86
C LEU A 359 23.02 14.78 -43.82
N SER A 360 24.23 14.50 -43.30
CA SER A 360 25.32 15.47 -43.18
C SER A 360 26.18 15.66 -44.44
N SER A 361 25.83 15.05 -45.58
CA SER A 361 26.68 15.06 -46.80
C SER A 361 26.27 16.02 -47.93
N VAL A 362 25.36 16.98 -47.71
CA VAL A 362 24.91 17.91 -48.78
C VAL A 362 25.30 19.38 -48.55
N ILE A 363 26.43 19.65 -47.87
CA ILE A 363 26.98 21.01 -47.78
C ILE A 363 28.46 20.99 -48.15
N ALA A 364 28.75 20.81 -49.45
CA ALA A 364 30.06 21.12 -50.02
C ALA A 364 29.99 21.34 -51.53
N SER A 365 29.41 22.45 -51.98
CA SER A 365 29.80 23.09 -53.25
C SER A 365 29.04 24.42 -53.47
N GLY A 366 29.78 25.53 -53.64
CA GLY A 366 29.32 26.64 -54.48
C GLY A 366 29.22 28.03 -53.84
N SER A 367 30.33 28.76 -53.93
CA SER A 367 30.44 30.19 -54.34
C SER A 367 29.62 31.31 -53.65
N SER A 368 30.40 32.28 -53.17
CA SER A 368 30.09 33.62 -52.68
C SER A 368 29.18 34.49 -53.56
N VAL A 369 28.18 35.14 -52.94
CA VAL A 369 27.76 36.53 -53.25
C VAL A 369 27.21 37.17 -51.96
N GLY A 370 27.79 38.28 -51.50
CA GLY A 370 27.21 39.13 -50.47
C GLY A 370 26.47 40.30 -51.09
N HIS A 371 25.42 40.84 -50.45
CA HIS A 371 24.92 42.22 -50.62
C HIS A 371 24.12 42.66 -49.37
N ASN A 372 24.43 43.87 -48.91
CA ASN A 372 23.72 44.68 -47.91
C ASN A 372 22.27 44.99 -48.34
N ASN A 373 21.37 45.24 -47.37
CA ASN A 373 20.63 46.51 -47.32
C ASN A 373 19.92 46.76 -45.98
N LEU A 374 20.13 47.97 -45.45
CA LEU A 374 19.41 48.65 -44.37
C LEU A 374 17.96 49.00 -44.77
N ILE A 375 17.06 49.11 -43.79
CA ILE A 375 16.18 50.30 -43.57
C ILE A 375 15.92 50.49 -42.05
N PRO A 376 16.09 51.70 -41.47
CA PRO A 376 15.88 52.01 -40.05
C PRO A 376 14.65 52.93 -39.79
N LEU A 377 14.13 52.91 -38.55
CA LEU A 377 13.28 53.94 -37.92
C LEU A 377 13.29 53.63 -36.41
N GLY A 378 13.56 54.48 -35.41
CA GLY A 378 13.89 55.88 -35.27
C GLY A 378 14.02 56.16 -33.74
N SER A 379 14.93 57.07 -33.37
CA SER A 379 15.25 57.70 -32.07
C SER A 379 14.16 57.70 -30.96
N SER A 380 14.44 57.71 -29.64
CA SER A 380 15.30 58.66 -28.91
C SER A 380 15.36 58.38 -27.39
N GLY A 381 16.53 58.61 -26.76
CA GLY A 381 16.73 59.07 -25.36
C GLY A 381 16.50 58.04 -24.25
N THR A 382 17.24 57.96 -23.14
CA THR A 382 18.26 58.81 -22.52
C THR A 382 18.92 58.02 -21.37
N GLN A 383 20.22 58.29 -21.15
CA GLN A 383 21.05 58.15 -19.94
C GLN A 383 20.39 57.79 -18.59
N GLY A 384 21.12 57.02 -17.78
CA GLY A 384 20.99 57.06 -16.32
C GLY A 384 21.79 55.98 -15.59
N SER A 385 22.95 56.36 -15.06
CA SER A 385 23.97 55.53 -14.42
C SER A 385 23.79 55.31 -12.90
N SER A 386 24.52 54.32 -12.39
CA SER A 386 25.21 54.23 -11.08
C SER A 386 24.45 53.71 -9.85
N GLY A 387 25.17 52.91 -9.03
CA GLY A 387 24.82 52.67 -7.63
C GLY A 387 25.21 51.31 -7.05
N SER A 388 26.49 51.09 -6.81
CA SER A 388 27.06 49.97 -6.05
C SER A 388 26.59 49.90 -4.58
N GLY A 389 26.46 48.69 -4.03
CA GLY A 389 26.34 48.46 -2.59
C GLY A 389 26.56 46.99 -2.22
N SER A 390 27.75 46.69 -1.74
CA SER A 390 28.20 45.37 -1.26
C SER A 390 27.75 45.10 0.18
N SER A 391 27.25 43.89 0.45
CA SER A 391 27.36 43.25 1.77
C SER A 391 27.43 41.73 1.61
N ALA A 392 28.47 41.15 2.21
CA ALA A 392 28.79 39.74 2.18
C ALA A 392 28.09 39.01 3.33
N HIS A 393 27.45 37.87 3.02
CA HIS A 393 27.11 36.85 4.01
C HIS A 393 27.50 35.47 3.50
N TYR A 394 28.25 34.75 4.34
CA TYR A 394 28.87 33.45 4.08
C TYR A 394 27.83 32.33 3.94
N ALA A 395 28.09 31.42 3.00
CA ALA A 395 27.37 30.17 2.80
C ALA A 395 27.98 29.04 3.64
N VAL A 396 27.13 28.24 4.30
CA VAL A 396 27.50 26.92 4.82
C VAL A 396 26.44 25.93 4.36
N ASN A 397 26.73 25.18 3.29
CA ASN A 397 25.96 24.03 2.86
C ASN A 397 26.74 22.77 3.25
N SER A 398 26.26 22.04 4.26
CA SER A 398 26.79 20.73 4.65
C SER A 398 26.10 19.64 3.82
N GLN A 399 26.74 19.22 2.74
CA GLN A 399 26.41 18.00 2.00
C GLN A 399 27.35 16.89 2.48
N PHE A 400 26.84 15.93 3.26
CA PHE A 400 27.52 14.66 3.52
C PHE A 400 26.87 13.57 2.65
N THR A 401 27.68 13.03 1.74
CA THR A 401 27.37 11.93 0.82
C THR A 401 27.46 10.59 1.55
N MET A 402 26.35 9.87 1.69
CA MET A 402 26.33 8.46 2.12
C MET A 402 26.24 7.57 0.88
N GLY A 403 27.40 7.09 0.41
CA GLY A 403 27.51 6.07 -0.62
C GLY A 403 28.16 4.82 -0.05
N GLY A 404 27.37 3.80 0.26
CA GLY A 404 27.84 2.47 0.63
C GLY A 404 26.82 1.43 0.17
N PRO A 405 27.25 0.31 -0.45
CA PRO A 405 26.35 -0.69 -1.01
C PRO A 405 25.58 -1.44 0.09
N ALA A 406 24.29 -1.67 -0.13
CA ALA A 406 23.43 -2.47 0.74
C ALA A 406 23.88 -3.94 0.73
N ILE A 407 24.25 -4.46 1.90
CA ILE A 407 24.54 -5.87 2.11
C ILE A 407 23.20 -6.62 2.18
N SER A 408 22.97 -7.50 1.21
CA SER A 408 21.84 -8.43 1.18
C SER A 408 22.03 -9.51 2.25
N MET A 409 21.18 -9.52 3.27
CA MET A 409 21.11 -10.58 4.28
C MET A 409 19.74 -11.25 4.18
N ALA A 410 19.55 -12.05 3.13
CA ALA A 410 18.49 -13.03 3.08
C ALA A 410 18.92 -14.23 3.95
N SER A 411 18.27 -14.43 5.09
CA SER A 411 18.38 -15.68 5.84
C SER A 411 17.71 -16.81 5.05
N PRO A 412 18.35 -17.98 4.90
CA PRO A 412 17.74 -19.12 4.22
C PRO A 412 16.64 -19.74 5.10
N MET A 413 15.43 -19.86 4.56
CA MET A 413 14.37 -20.69 5.13
C MET A 413 14.81 -22.16 5.12
N SER A 414 14.89 -22.77 6.30
CA SER A 414 15.12 -24.20 6.47
C SER A 414 13.88 -25.00 6.07
N ILE A 415 14.00 -25.83 5.03
CA ILE A 415 13.01 -26.84 4.64
C ILE A 415 13.21 -28.06 5.57
N PRO A 416 12.20 -28.51 6.34
CA PRO A 416 12.31 -29.78 7.03
C PRO A 416 12.16 -30.93 6.01
N THR A 417 13.26 -31.66 5.77
CA THR A 417 13.28 -32.92 5.03
C THR A 417 12.63 -34.02 5.87
N ASN A 418 11.43 -34.46 5.48
CA ASN A 418 10.87 -35.73 5.95
C ASN A 418 11.49 -36.87 5.14
N THR A 419 12.49 -37.52 5.73
CA THR A 419 13.03 -38.80 5.24
C THR A 419 12.07 -39.92 5.67
N MET A 420 11.26 -40.43 4.74
CA MET A 420 10.53 -41.68 4.98
C MET A 420 11.49 -42.86 4.88
N HIS A 421 11.72 -43.53 6.01
CA HIS A 421 12.35 -44.85 6.06
C HIS A 421 11.37 -45.90 5.54
N TYR A 422 11.70 -46.56 4.42
CA TYR A 422 11.16 -47.88 4.10
C TYR A 422 11.95 -48.92 4.90
N GLY A 423 11.25 -49.64 5.78
CA GLY A 423 11.78 -50.78 6.52
C GLY A 423 11.04 -52.05 6.11
N SER A 424 11.82 -52.98 5.53
CA SER A 424 11.68 -54.45 5.41
C SER A 424 10.31 -55.04 5.08
#